data_AF-A0AAW0W5H5-F1
#
_entry.id   AF-A0AAW0W5H5-F1
#
_cell.length_a   1.000
_cell.length_b   1.000
_cell.length_c   1.000
_cell.angle_alpha   90.00
_cell.angle_beta   90.00
_cell.angle_gamma   90.00
#
_symmetry.space_group_name_H-M   'P 1'
#
loop_
_entity.id
_entity.type
_entity.pdbx_description
1 polymer ?
#
loop_
_entity_poly.entity_id
_entity_poly.type
_entity_poly.pdbx_seq_one_letter_code
_entity_poly.pdbx_strand_id
1 'polypeptide(L)'
;MMSSKFFYLVVILVIGVSGDVPYTSCDTDCVKEVLQAVSETQAATEDYCVLDCTGKDPGAKIPDPTNCRNYYVCLANGHPSDVSFPCPGDQKFDVTQGCIDADSASCGVCAPKCLYSCPSPGVTAVIADPNDCTQYYLCGVGDTPIHLTCATDTYFDGTDCQADNSRCCDPCIVYCTDAYTQIADPTNCQNFYYCPEANYYPESDNLHTCPNGENFSGTEGECDGTADCVQPCASPTN
;
A
#
# COMPACT_ATOMS: atom_id res chain seq x y z
N MET A 1 -29.20 -1.42 -8.16
CA MET A 1 -29.65 -1.28 -6.75
C MET A 1 -29.98 -2.67 -6.20
N MET A 2 -28.96 -3.44 -5.83
CA MET A 2 -29.05 -4.74 -5.15
C MET A 2 -28.17 -4.58 -3.91
N SER A 3 -28.77 -4.10 -2.81
CA SER A 3 -29.32 -4.87 -1.69
C SER A 3 -28.24 -5.37 -0.73
N SER A 4 -27.80 -4.44 0.13
CA SER A 4 -26.98 -4.57 1.35
C SER A 4 -27.44 -5.67 2.32
N LYS A 5 -28.63 -6.25 2.11
CA LYS A 5 -29.14 -7.40 2.86
C LYS A 5 -28.53 -8.75 2.47
N PHE A 6 -27.94 -8.87 1.28
CA PHE A 6 -27.30 -10.11 0.86
C PHE A 6 -25.94 -10.33 1.55
N PHE A 7 -25.18 -9.26 1.80
CA PHE A 7 -23.87 -9.33 2.48
C PHE A 7 -24.00 -9.72 3.96
N TYR A 8 -25.01 -9.18 4.65
CA TYR A 8 -25.28 -9.54 6.05
C TYR A 8 -25.69 -11.03 6.21
N LEU A 9 -26.29 -11.62 5.17
CA LEU A 9 -26.74 -13.01 5.20
C LEU A 9 -25.60 -14.00 4.91
N VAL A 10 -24.61 -13.62 4.10
CA VAL A 10 -23.44 -14.49 3.81
C VAL A 10 -22.58 -14.67 5.07
N VAL A 11 -22.43 -13.61 5.88
CA VAL A 11 -21.73 -13.70 7.17
C VAL A 11 -22.51 -14.58 8.16
N ILE A 12 -23.84 -14.57 8.15
CA ILE A 12 -24.66 -15.40 9.06
C ILE A 12 -24.70 -16.88 8.62
N LEU A 13 -24.57 -17.18 7.33
CA LEU A 13 -24.73 -18.56 6.81
C LEU A 13 -23.48 -19.43 6.94
N VAL A 14 -22.28 -18.84 7.04
CA VAL A 14 -21.03 -19.62 7.24
C VAL A 14 -20.80 -19.92 8.72
N ILE A 15 -21.28 -19.07 9.62
CA ILE A 15 -21.12 -19.21 11.07
C ILE A 15 -22.33 -19.95 11.64
N GLY A 16 -22.34 -21.28 11.49
CA GLY A 16 -23.29 -22.15 12.15
C GLY A 16 -23.06 -22.19 13.66
N VAL A 17 -23.42 -21.14 14.39
CA VAL A 17 -23.54 -21.18 15.86
C VAL A 17 -24.83 -20.51 16.29
N SER A 18 -25.74 -21.36 16.74
CA SER A 18 -26.93 -20.98 17.48
C SER A 18 -26.54 -20.34 18.82
N GLY A 19 -27.00 -19.12 19.06
CA GLY A 19 -27.04 -18.53 20.40
C GLY A 19 -26.38 -17.17 20.46
N ASP A 20 -27.12 -16.21 20.98
CA ASP A 20 -26.68 -14.86 21.28
C ASP A 20 -25.40 -14.85 22.13
N VAL A 21 -24.24 -14.70 21.50
CA VAL A 21 -22.99 -14.38 22.20
C VAL A 21 -22.78 -12.87 22.09
N PRO A 22 -22.83 -12.11 23.19
CA PRO A 22 -22.46 -10.69 23.15
C PRO A 22 -20.99 -10.61 22.69
N TYR A 23 -20.71 -9.75 21.70
CA TYR A 23 -19.38 -9.48 21.14
C TYR A 23 -18.45 -8.79 22.16
N THR A 24 -18.20 -9.40 23.31
CA THR A 24 -17.30 -8.89 24.36
C THR A 24 -16.05 -9.74 24.55
N SER A 25 -15.83 -10.76 23.71
CA SER A 25 -14.56 -11.50 23.67
C SER A 25 -14.39 -12.20 22.32
N CYS A 26 -13.68 -11.57 21.39
CA CYS A 26 -13.14 -12.26 20.21
C CYS A 26 -11.93 -13.07 20.69
N ASP A 27 -12.10 -14.37 20.93
CA ASP A 27 -10.99 -15.30 21.24
C ASP A 27 -10.17 -15.57 19.96
N THR A 28 -9.04 -16.26 20.08
CA THR A 28 -8.09 -16.64 19.03
C THR A 28 -8.76 -17.27 17.81
N ASP A 29 -9.84 -18.03 18.00
CA ASP A 29 -10.59 -18.67 16.92
C ASP A 29 -11.45 -17.67 16.14
N CYS A 30 -12.03 -16.66 16.82
CA CYS A 30 -12.76 -15.55 16.18
C CYS A 30 -11.81 -14.68 15.34
N VAL A 31 -10.59 -14.43 15.84
CA VAL A 31 -9.59 -13.64 15.11
C VAL A 31 -9.19 -14.35 13.81
N LYS A 32 -8.97 -15.67 13.83
CA LYS A 32 -8.60 -16.44 12.63
C LYS A 32 -9.68 -16.45 11.55
N GLU A 33 -10.94 -16.65 11.93
CA GLU A 33 -12.06 -16.65 10.97
C GLU A 33 -12.28 -15.27 10.34
N VAL A 34 -12.13 -14.20 11.13
CA VAL A 34 -12.22 -12.82 10.62
C VAL A 34 -11.02 -12.50 9.72
N LEU A 35 -9.79 -12.87 10.10
CA LEU A 35 -8.60 -12.67 9.26
C LEU A 35 -8.74 -13.35 7.90
N GLN A 36 -9.28 -14.57 7.86
CA GLN A 36 -9.53 -15.27 6.60
C GLN A 36 -10.57 -14.52 5.73
N ALA A 37 -11.67 -14.05 6.33
CA ALA A 37 -12.67 -13.27 5.61
C ALA A 37 -12.15 -11.89 5.13
N VAL A 38 -11.29 -11.24 5.91
CA VAL A 38 -10.65 -9.98 5.51
C VAL A 38 -9.63 -10.21 4.41
N SER A 39 -8.79 -11.24 4.50
CA SER A 39 -7.83 -11.62 3.45
C SER A 39 -8.54 -11.83 2.11
N GLU A 40 -9.66 -12.55 2.09
CA GLU A 40 -10.45 -12.78 0.87
C GLU A 40 -11.08 -11.50 0.29
N THR A 41 -11.28 -10.46 1.12
CA THR A 41 -11.92 -9.20 0.72
C THR A 41 -10.89 -8.12 0.37
N GLN A 42 -9.75 -8.05 1.06
CA GLN A 42 -8.60 -7.20 0.75
C GLN A 42 -7.81 -7.73 -0.46
N ALA A 43 -7.91 -9.04 -0.76
CA ALA A 43 -7.45 -9.62 -2.03
C ALA A 43 -8.16 -9.01 -3.26
N ALA A 44 -9.38 -8.48 -3.12
CA ALA A 44 -10.06 -7.80 -4.22
C ALA A 44 -9.49 -6.39 -4.52
N THR A 45 -8.56 -5.91 -3.69
CA THR A 45 -7.77 -4.68 -3.91
C THR A 45 -6.29 -4.96 -4.20
N GLU A 46 -5.86 -6.24 -4.17
CA GLU A 46 -4.44 -6.62 -4.35
C GLU A 46 -3.93 -6.47 -5.79
N ASP A 47 -4.80 -6.38 -6.78
CA ASP A 47 -4.40 -6.53 -8.18
C ASP A 47 -3.88 -5.24 -8.83
N TYR A 48 -3.80 -4.12 -8.09
CA TYR A 48 -3.30 -2.86 -8.64
C TYR A 48 -1.79 -2.66 -8.46
N CYS A 49 -1.13 -3.49 -7.63
CA CYS A 49 0.29 -3.33 -7.26
C CYS A 49 1.22 -4.34 -7.91
N VAL A 50 0.69 -5.12 -8.84
CA VAL A 50 1.46 -6.06 -9.63
C VAL A 50 1.53 -5.50 -11.04
N LEU A 51 2.76 -5.28 -11.52
CA LEU A 51 3.00 -4.98 -12.92
C LEU A 51 2.68 -6.23 -13.74
N ASP A 52 1.43 -6.36 -14.16
CA ASP A 52 0.96 -7.52 -14.91
C ASP A 52 0.76 -7.21 -16.39
N CYS A 53 1.52 -7.92 -17.21
CA CYS A 53 1.42 -7.91 -18.67
C CYS A 53 0.74 -9.19 -19.21
N THR A 54 0.20 -10.05 -18.33
CA THR A 54 -0.48 -11.28 -18.72
C THR A 54 -1.68 -10.96 -19.61
N GLY A 55 -1.71 -11.57 -20.81
CA GLY A 55 -2.77 -11.35 -21.79
C GLY A 55 -2.76 -9.98 -22.47
N LYS A 56 -1.72 -9.15 -22.26
CA LYS A 56 -1.51 -7.91 -22.99
C LYS A 56 -0.63 -8.14 -24.22
N ASP A 57 -0.91 -7.40 -25.29
CA ASP A 57 -0.09 -7.44 -26.49
C ASP A 57 1.30 -6.81 -26.24
N PRO A 58 2.35 -7.27 -26.93
CA PRO A 58 3.65 -6.62 -26.89
C PRO A 58 3.53 -5.14 -27.32
N GLY A 59 4.06 -4.24 -26.51
CA GLY A 59 3.94 -2.78 -26.67
C GLY A 59 2.76 -2.14 -25.95
N ALA A 60 1.87 -2.93 -25.34
CA ALA A 60 0.82 -2.40 -24.47
C ALA A 60 1.45 -1.65 -23.28
N LYS A 61 0.76 -0.59 -22.83
CA LYS A 61 1.22 0.23 -21.70
C LYS A 61 0.37 -0.07 -20.47
N ILE A 62 1.01 -0.22 -19.32
CA ILE A 62 0.35 -0.41 -18.03
C ILE A 62 0.81 0.69 -17.07
N PRO A 63 -0.06 1.14 -16.15
CA PRO A 63 0.29 2.22 -15.22
C PRO A 63 1.45 1.80 -14.32
N ASP A 64 2.31 2.77 -13.97
CA ASP A 64 3.23 2.59 -12.85
C ASP A 64 2.41 2.68 -11.55
N PRO A 65 2.42 1.62 -10.71
CA PRO A 65 1.60 1.54 -9.51
C PRO A 65 2.04 2.52 -8.42
N THR A 66 3.25 3.07 -8.51
CA THR A 66 3.84 3.96 -7.52
C THR A 66 3.94 5.41 -7.99
N ASN A 67 3.89 5.63 -9.31
CA ASN A 67 4.03 6.96 -9.89
C ASN A 67 3.01 7.20 -11.01
N CYS A 68 2.04 8.09 -10.76
CA CYS A 68 1.00 8.43 -11.74
C CYS A 68 1.50 9.00 -13.07
N ARG A 69 2.72 9.53 -13.09
CA ARG A 69 3.32 10.14 -14.28
C ARG A 69 4.02 9.11 -15.15
N ASN A 70 4.21 7.90 -14.66
CA ASN A 70 4.97 6.88 -15.34
C ASN A 70 4.09 5.71 -15.80
N TYR A 71 4.62 4.96 -16.76
CA TYR A 71 4.02 3.72 -17.23
C TYR A 71 5.09 2.71 -17.64
N TYR A 72 4.76 1.43 -17.57
CA TYR A 72 5.59 0.35 -18.10
C TYR A 72 5.10 -0.10 -19.48
N VAL A 73 5.98 -0.69 -20.26
CA VAL A 73 5.66 -1.27 -21.57
C VAL A 73 5.77 -2.78 -21.51
N CYS A 74 4.70 -3.48 -21.89
CA CYS A 74 4.69 -4.93 -21.97
C CYS A 74 5.58 -5.43 -23.10
N LEU A 75 6.48 -6.34 -22.78
CA LEU A 75 7.42 -6.95 -23.70
C LEU A 75 6.85 -8.27 -24.27
N ALA A 76 7.46 -8.76 -25.34
CA ALA A 76 7.00 -9.97 -26.02
C ALA A 76 7.10 -11.26 -25.18
N ASN A 77 7.87 -11.23 -24.10
CA ASN A 77 7.99 -12.31 -23.12
C ASN A 77 6.88 -12.28 -22.05
N GLY A 78 5.92 -11.35 -22.13
CA GLY A 78 4.83 -11.21 -21.17
C GLY A 78 5.22 -10.50 -19.87
N HIS A 79 6.42 -9.92 -19.80
CA HIS A 79 6.88 -9.12 -18.66
C HIS A 79 6.82 -7.61 -18.98
N PRO A 80 6.65 -6.75 -17.96
CA PRO A 80 6.85 -5.31 -18.11
C PRO A 80 8.31 -4.98 -18.46
N SER A 81 8.55 -3.76 -18.91
CA SER A 81 9.90 -3.21 -19.08
C SER A 81 10.64 -3.11 -17.76
N ASP A 82 11.97 -3.21 -17.77
CA ASP A 82 12.79 -3.10 -16.55
C ASP A 82 12.75 -1.69 -15.92
N VAL A 83 12.37 -0.69 -16.72
CA VAL A 83 12.23 0.71 -16.31
C VAL A 83 10.86 1.22 -16.69
N SER A 84 10.33 2.16 -15.90
CA SER A 84 9.15 2.92 -16.27
C SER A 84 9.50 4.11 -17.16
N PHE A 85 8.52 4.59 -17.90
CA PHE A 85 8.65 5.69 -18.86
C PHE A 85 7.76 6.86 -18.42
N PRO A 86 8.29 8.08 -18.38
CA PRO A 86 7.51 9.24 -17.98
C PRO A 86 6.56 9.69 -19.09
N CYS A 87 5.40 10.19 -18.68
CA CYS A 87 4.50 10.95 -19.52
C CYS A 87 5.10 12.34 -19.86
N PRO A 88 4.76 12.91 -21.02
CA PRO A 88 5.27 14.22 -21.39
C PRO A 88 4.76 15.33 -20.46
N GLY A 89 5.65 16.20 -20.00
CA GLY A 89 5.28 17.37 -19.20
C GLY A 89 4.64 16.98 -17.86
N ASP A 90 3.54 17.65 -17.52
CA ASP A 90 2.82 17.45 -16.27
C ASP A 90 1.70 16.38 -16.35
N GLN A 91 1.65 15.60 -17.44
CA GLN A 91 0.60 14.62 -17.69
C GLN A 91 0.70 13.38 -16.81
N LYS A 92 -0.46 12.77 -16.53
CA LYS A 92 -0.63 11.52 -15.79
C LYS A 92 -1.07 10.41 -16.74
N PHE A 93 -0.59 9.20 -16.51
CA PHE A 93 -0.90 8.05 -17.34
C PHE A 93 -2.28 7.48 -16.99
N ASP A 94 -3.14 7.38 -17.98
CA ASP A 94 -4.41 6.67 -17.95
C ASP A 94 -4.31 5.41 -18.83
N VAL A 95 -4.75 4.26 -18.31
CA VAL A 95 -4.63 2.97 -19.00
C VAL A 95 -5.44 2.92 -20.30
N THR A 96 -6.51 3.71 -20.41
CA THR A 96 -7.41 3.74 -21.57
C THR A 96 -6.99 4.82 -22.56
N GLN A 97 -6.54 5.97 -22.07
CA GLN A 97 -6.31 7.18 -22.87
C GLN A 97 -4.82 7.51 -23.08
N GLY A 98 -3.92 6.82 -22.39
CA GLY A 98 -2.49 7.13 -22.37
C GLY A 98 -2.19 8.33 -21.48
N CYS A 99 -1.16 9.10 -21.82
CA CYS A 99 -0.82 10.31 -21.06
C CYS A 99 -1.86 11.40 -21.31
N ILE A 100 -2.54 11.83 -20.25
CA ILE A 100 -3.57 12.87 -20.26
C ILE A 100 -3.32 13.90 -19.17
N ASP A 101 -4.00 15.04 -19.24
CA ASP A 101 -3.82 16.14 -18.28
C ASP A 101 -4.16 15.69 -16.86
N ALA A 102 -3.35 16.13 -15.88
CA ALA A 102 -3.36 15.62 -14.51
C ALA A 102 -4.75 15.69 -13.83
N ASP A 103 -5.53 16.73 -14.11
CA ASP A 103 -6.87 16.93 -13.54
C ASP A 103 -7.93 15.94 -14.09
N SER A 104 -7.62 15.28 -15.20
CA SER A 104 -8.54 14.36 -15.91
C SER A 104 -8.16 12.90 -15.75
N ALA A 105 -6.97 12.60 -15.22
CA ALA A 105 -6.49 11.24 -15.05
C ALA A 105 -7.07 10.60 -13.78
N SER A 106 -7.67 9.42 -13.94
CA SER A 106 -7.98 8.54 -12.82
C SER A 106 -6.76 7.68 -12.52
N CYS A 107 -5.75 8.27 -11.86
CA CYS A 107 -4.62 7.52 -11.36
C CYS A 107 -4.94 6.93 -9.99
N GLY A 108 -5.05 5.61 -9.91
CA GLY A 108 -4.90 4.90 -8.64
C GLY A 108 -3.42 4.65 -8.42
N VAL A 109 -2.76 5.42 -7.55
CA VAL A 109 -1.50 4.93 -6.98
C VAL A 109 -1.88 3.80 -6.05
N CYS A 110 -1.10 2.74 -6.02
CA CYS A 110 -1.25 1.71 -5.01
C CYS A 110 -1.43 2.34 -3.63
N ALA A 111 -2.55 1.99 -2.99
CA ALA A 111 -2.61 2.15 -1.56
C ALA A 111 -1.44 1.32 -1.00
N PRO A 112 -0.63 1.87 -0.08
CA PRO A 112 0.40 1.07 0.57
C PRO A 112 -0.27 -0.21 1.09
N LYS A 113 0.37 -1.38 0.88
CA LYS A 113 -0.06 -2.65 1.49
C LYS A 113 -0.41 -2.45 2.98
N CYS A 114 0.38 -1.58 3.59
CA CYS A 114 0.25 -1.13 4.95
C CYS A 114 -0.76 0.01 5.05
N LEU A 115 -1.98 -0.32 5.44
CA LEU A 115 -2.92 0.67 5.97
C LEU A 115 -2.55 0.97 7.42
N TYR A 116 -2.63 2.23 7.83
CA TYR A 116 -2.32 2.66 9.21
C TYR A 116 -3.51 3.32 9.91
N SER A 117 -4.67 3.33 9.27
CA SER A 117 -5.88 3.96 9.81
C SER A 117 -7.08 3.13 9.45
N CYS A 118 -7.94 2.89 10.45
CA CYS A 118 -9.16 2.14 10.23
C CYS A 118 -10.04 2.87 9.22
N PRO A 119 -10.67 2.15 8.29
CA PRO A 119 -11.71 2.70 7.45
C PRO A 119 -12.94 3.11 8.30
N SER A 120 -13.95 3.65 7.63
CA SER A 120 -15.18 4.10 8.30
C SER A 120 -15.74 3.05 9.28
N PRO A 121 -16.29 3.46 10.44
CA PRO A 121 -16.81 2.52 11.44
C PRO A 121 -17.77 1.48 10.84
N GLY A 122 -17.58 0.21 11.19
CA GLY A 122 -18.36 -0.91 10.66
C GLY A 122 -17.81 -1.53 9.38
N VAL A 123 -16.71 -1.01 8.83
CA VAL A 123 -15.92 -1.69 7.79
C VAL A 123 -14.84 -2.53 8.47
N THR A 124 -14.89 -3.85 8.24
CA THR A 124 -13.85 -4.76 8.73
C THR A 124 -12.59 -4.61 7.88
N ALA A 125 -11.45 -4.42 8.53
CA ALA A 125 -10.14 -4.32 7.88
C ALA A 125 -9.05 -4.73 8.86
N VAL A 126 -7.92 -5.20 8.31
CA VAL A 126 -6.66 -5.32 9.06
C VAL A 126 -5.76 -4.16 8.66
N ILE A 127 -5.14 -3.52 9.64
CA ILE A 127 -4.22 -2.38 9.44
C ILE A 127 -2.95 -2.62 10.27
N ALA A 128 -1.81 -2.13 9.81
CA ALA A 128 -0.53 -2.24 10.51
C ALA A 128 -0.48 -1.30 11.73
N ASP A 129 0.27 -1.69 12.77
CA ASP A 129 0.66 -0.73 13.80
C ASP A 129 1.80 0.15 13.25
N PRO A 130 1.65 1.49 13.25
CA PRO A 130 2.65 2.40 12.68
C PRO A 130 3.94 2.50 13.50
N ASN A 131 4.00 1.94 14.71
CA ASN A 131 5.17 2.00 15.59
C ASN A 131 5.77 0.63 15.91
N ASP A 132 5.08 -0.46 15.59
CA ASP A 132 5.58 -1.81 15.82
C ASP A 132 5.13 -2.76 14.72
N CYS A 133 6.08 -3.13 13.88
CA CYS A 133 5.87 -3.99 12.73
C CYS A 133 5.54 -5.45 13.08
N THR A 134 5.70 -5.85 14.34
CA THR A 134 5.24 -7.15 14.83
C THR A 134 3.79 -7.10 15.30
N GLN A 135 3.11 -5.96 15.15
CA GLN A 135 1.75 -5.72 15.64
C GLN A 135 0.84 -5.14 14.54
N TYR A 136 -0.46 -5.37 14.70
CA TYR A 136 -1.49 -4.94 13.76
C TYR A 136 -2.84 -4.79 14.48
N TYR A 137 -3.77 -4.09 13.86
CA TYR A 137 -5.13 -3.90 14.37
C TYR A 137 -6.17 -4.55 13.48
N LEU A 138 -7.19 -5.11 14.12
CA LEU A 138 -8.43 -5.52 13.48
C LEU A 138 -9.51 -4.47 13.72
N CYS A 139 -9.90 -3.80 12.65
CA CYS A 139 -10.97 -2.80 12.61
C CYS A 139 -12.34 -3.45 12.36
N GLY A 140 -13.41 -2.76 12.75
CA GLY A 140 -14.78 -3.17 12.42
C GLY A 140 -15.35 -4.33 13.25
N VAL A 141 -14.58 -4.84 14.23
CA VAL A 141 -15.04 -5.80 15.23
C VAL A 141 -15.14 -5.10 16.58
N GLY A 142 -16.36 -4.73 16.98
CA GLY A 142 -16.62 -3.99 18.22
C GLY A 142 -16.46 -2.47 18.10
N ASP A 143 -16.44 -1.77 19.23
CA ASP A 143 -16.41 -0.30 19.30
C ASP A 143 -14.99 0.29 19.13
N THR A 144 -13.95 -0.50 19.39
CA THR A 144 -12.54 -0.10 19.28
C THR A 144 -11.75 -1.15 18.51
N PRO A 145 -10.73 -0.74 17.72
CA PRO A 145 -9.86 -1.69 17.02
C PRO A 145 -9.18 -2.64 18.01
N ILE A 146 -9.12 -3.93 17.65
CA ILE A 146 -8.45 -4.96 18.46
C ILE A 146 -6.98 -4.98 18.08
N HIS A 147 -6.09 -4.80 19.05
CA HIS A 147 -4.64 -4.84 18.84
C HIS A 147 -4.10 -6.27 18.97
N LEU A 148 -3.31 -6.71 17.99
CA LEU A 148 -2.84 -8.08 17.83
C LEU A 148 -1.33 -8.09 17.55
N THR A 149 -0.68 -9.21 17.88
CA THR A 149 0.76 -9.40 17.70
C THR A 149 1.01 -10.63 16.84
N CYS A 150 1.95 -10.51 15.90
CA CYS A 150 2.48 -11.59 15.10
C CYS A 150 3.22 -12.63 15.98
N ALA A 151 3.46 -13.82 15.41
CA ALA A 151 4.29 -14.81 16.08
C ALA A 151 5.75 -14.30 16.20
N THR A 152 6.52 -14.90 17.12
CA THR A 152 7.94 -14.55 17.29
C THR A 152 8.69 -14.63 15.95
N ASP A 153 9.53 -13.63 15.68
CA ASP A 153 10.34 -13.50 14.45
C ASP A 153 9.52 -13.41 13.16
N THR A 154 8.29 -12.88 13.23
CA THR A 154 7.45 -12.57 12.06
C THR A 154 6.94 -11.13 12.10
N TYR A 155 6.69 -10.57 10.92
CA TYR A 155 6.43 -9.16 10.66
C TYR A 155 5.15 -9.02 9.84
N PHE A 156 4.29 -8.09 10.22
CA PHE A 156 3.03 -7.87 9.51
C PHE A 156 3.29 -7.17 8.17
N ASP A 157 2.79 -7.75 7.07
CA ASP A 157 3.02 -7.27 5.71
C ASP A 157 1.86 -6.46 5.10
N GLY A 158 0.88 -6.11 5.94
CA GLY A 158 -0.33 -5.40 5.53
C GLY A 158 -1.52 -6.34 5.37
N THR A 159 -1.25 -7.64 5.18
CA THR A 159 -2.27 -8.68 5.04
C THR A 159 -2.12 -9.75 6.12
N ASP A 160 -0.90 -10.25 6.35
CA ASP A 160 -0.62 -11.32 7.33
C ASP A 160 0.80 -11.20 7.91
N CYS A 161 1.12 -12.04 8.90
CA CYS A 161 2.44 -12.11 9.51
C CYS A 161 3.38 -13.00 8.68
N GLN A 162 4.48 -12.41 8.19
CA GLN A 162 5.49 -13.07 7.35
C GLN A 162 6.83 -13.19 8.06
N ALA A 163 7.63 -14.20 7.73
CA ALA A 163 8.97 -14.38 8.30
C ALA A 163 10.02 -13.40 7.74
N ASP A 164 9.71 -12.75 6.60
CA ASP A 164 10.62 -11.84 5.92
C ASP A 164 10.49 -10.41 6.47
N ASN A 165 11.53 -9.94 7.16
CA ASN A 165 11.58 -8.58 7.71
C ASN A 165 11.49 -7.47 6.65
N SER A 166 11.83 -7.74 5.38
CA SER A 166 11.67 -6.73 4.31
C SER A 166 10.21 -6.46 3.95
N ARG A 167 9.28 -7.33 4.38
CA ARG A 167 7.85 -7.18 4.18
C ARG A 167 7.19 -6.33 5.26
N CYS A 168 7.99 -5.85 6.20
CA CYS A 168 7.55 -5.12 7.35
C CYS A 168 6.77 -3.84 7.00
N CYS A 169 5.55 -3.72 7.54
CA CYS A 169 4.73 -2.52 7.46
C CYS A 169 5.12 -1.42 8.43
N ASP A 170 6.37 -0.98 8.40
CA ASP A 170 6.86 0.16 9.19
C ASP A 170 6.95 1.42 8.29
N PRO A 171 6.16 2.47 8.55
CA PRO A 171 6.19 3.69 7.74
C PRO A 171 7.50 4.47 7.89
N CYS A 172 8.35 4.11 8.86
CA CYS A 172 9.64 4.71 9.13
C CYS A 172 10.81 3.94 8.52
N ILE A 173 10.57 2.74 7.99
CA ILE A 173 11.59 1.97 7.29
C ILE A 173 11.54 2.29 5.80
N VAL A 174 12.66 2.80 5.31
CA VAL A 174 12.84 3.04 3.88
C VAL A 174 13.43 1.78 3.25
N TYR A 175 12.75 1.22 2.25
CA TYR A 175 13.22 0.05 1.50
C TYR A 175 13.05 0.30 0.00
N CYS A 176 14.15 0.22 -0.74
CA CYS A 176 14.16 0.30 -2.18
C CYS A 176 13.70 -1.03 -2.74
N THR A 177 12.39 -1.15 -3.05
CA THR A 177 11.85 -2.37 -3.67
C THR A 177 12.28 -2.44 -5.14
N ASP A 178 12.29 -1.30 -5.83
CA ASP A 178 12.55 -1.20 -7.26
C ASP A 178 13.74 -0.30 -7.57
N ALA A 179 14.50 -0.68 -8.61
CA ALA A 179 15.64 0.08 -9.09
C ALA A 179 15.20 1.33 -9.86
N TYR A 180 16.06 2.34 -9.83
CA TYR A 180 15.90 3.67 -10.44
C TYR A 180 14.66 4.45 -9.97
N THR A 181 14.19 4.21 -8.76
CA THR A 181 13.05 4.90 -8.15
C THR A 181 13.48 5.96 -7.13
N GLN A 182 12.54 6.82 -6.74
CA GLN A 182 12.71 7.79 -5.66
C GLN A 182 11.59 7.61 -4.64
N ILE A 183 11.97 7.54 -3.37
CA ILE A 183 11.03 7.29 -2.26
C ILE A 183 11.20 8.38 -1.19
N ALA A 184 10.08 8.82 -0.62
CA ALA A 184 10.06 9.89 0.37
C ALA A 184 10.88 9.50 1.61
N ASP A 185 11.60 10.46 2.20
CA ASP A 185 12.18 10.30 3.53
C ASP A 185 11.07 10.43 4.58
N PRO A 186 10.81 9.38 5.38
CA PRO A 186 9.69 9.36 6.33
C PRO A 186 9.90 10.30 7.52
N THR A 187 11.12 10.81 7.71
CA THR A 187 11.47 11.74 8.79
C THR A 187 11.60 13.18 8.32
N ASN A 188 11.64 13.42 6.99
CA ASN A 188 11.80 14.76 6.39
C ASN A 188 11.14 14.85 5.02
N CYS A 189 10.03 15.59 4.93
CA CYS A 189 9.25 15.75 3.70
C CYS A 189 9.98 16.50 2.58
N GLN A 190 11.11 17.16 2.88
CA GLN A 190 11.95 17.81 1.85
C GLN A 190 13.05 16.89 1.34
N ASN A 191 13.12 15.66 1.83
CA ASN A 191 14.12 14.69 1.45
C ASN A 191 13.49 13.48 0.75
N PHE A 192 14.32 12.80 -0.03
CA PHE A 192 13.97 11.54 -0.68
C PHE A 192 15.22 10.68 -0.83
N TYR A 193 15.03 9.37 -0.96
CA TYR A 193 16.10 8.44 -1.30
C TYR A 193 16.02 8.09 -2.78
N TYR A 194 17.16 8.13 -3.48
CA TYR A 194 17.28 7.56 -4.81
C TYR A 194 17.77 6.12 -4.73
N CYS A 195 16.99 5.21 -5.29
CA CYS A 195 17.24 3.78 -5.31
C CYS A 195 17.88 3.39 -6.65
N PRO A 196 19.21 3.27 -6.80
CA PRO A 196 19.82 2.84 -8.07
C PRO A 196 19.62 1.34 -8.35
N GLU A 197 19.33 0.55 -7.32
CA GLU A 197 19.12 -0.90 -7.39
C GLU A 197 17.87 -1.30 -6.61
N ALA A 198 17.40 -2.53 -6.81
CA ALA A 198 16.21 -3.09 -6.19
C ALA A 198 16.56 -3.97 -4.98
N ASN A 199 15.60 -4.16 -4.09
CA ASN A 199 15.63 -5.05 -2.92
C ASN A 199 16.71 -4.74 -1.86
N TYR A 200 16.89 -3.47 -1.50
CA TYR A 200 17.87 -3.09 -0.47
C TYR A 200 17.43 -1.90 0.39
N TYR A 201 18.08 -1.74 1.55
CA TYR A 201 17.88 -0.57 2.41
C TYR A 201 18.84 0.55 1.97
N PRO A 202 18.34 1.74 1.62
CA PRO A 202 19.19 2.84 1.19
C PRO A 202 20.03 3.39 2.34
N GLU A 203 21.26 3.80 2.02
CA GLU A 203 22.19 4.41 2.96
C GLU A 203 22.16 5.95 2.83
N SER A 204 22.96 6.65 3.65
CA SER A 204 23.04 8.12 3.60
C SER A 204 23.45 8.67 2.22
N ASP A 205 24.22 7.89 1.46
CA ASP A 205 24.67 8.29 0.11
C ASP A 205 23.51 8.29 -0.91
N ASN A 206 22.42 7.59 -0.61
CA ASN A 206 21.20 7.60 -1.39
C ASN A 206 20.26 8.76 -1.02
N LEU A 207 20.51 9.45 0.11
CA LEU A 207 19.65 10.52 0.60
C LEU A 207 19.91 11.82 -0.15
N HIS A 208 18.83 12.42 -0.64
CA HIS A 208 18.83 13.67 -1.37
C HIS A 208 17.80 14.64 -0.78
N THR A 209 18.01 15.93 -1.04
CA THR A 209 17.12 17.01 -0.60
C THR A 209 16.55 17.68 -1.83
N CYS A 210 15.25 17.95 -1.79
CA CYS A 210 14.55 18.68 -2.82
C CYS A 210 15.14 20.09 -3.03
N PRO A 211 15.25 20.55 -4.29
CA PRO A 211 15.72 21.89 -4.57
C PRO A 211 14.73 22.94 -4.03
N ASN A 212 15.21 24.16 -3.80
CA ASN A 212 14.40 25.32 -3.41
C ASN A 212 13.53 25.16 -2.14
N GLY A 213 13.74 24.12 -1.33
CA GLY A 213 12.90 23.83 -0.15
C GLY A 213 11.52 23.29 -0.50
N GLU A 214 11.37 22.70 -1.68
CA GLU A 214 10.17 22.00 -2.13
C GLU A 214 9.95 20.71 -1.31
N ASN A 215 8.72 20.21 -1.28
CA ASN A 215 8.39 18.95 -0.63
C ASN A 215 8.45 17.83 -1.67
N PHE A 216 8.90 16.64 -1.26
CA PHE A 216 8.89 15.47 -2.12
C PHE A 216 7.48 14.85 -2.15
N SER A 217 6.90 14.79 -3.34
CA SER A 217 5.63 14.11 -3.61
C SER A 217 5.90 12.63 -3.83
N GLY A 218 5.68 11.80 -2.80
CA GLY A 218 5.88 10.35 -2.89
C GLY A 218 5.01 9.64 -3.95
N THR A 219 3.87 10.24 -4.32
CA THR A 219 2.96 9.73 -5.34
C THR A 219 3.35 10.12 -6.76
N GLU A 220 4.10 11.22 -6.92
CA GLU A 220 4.58 11.71 -8.23
C GLU A 220 6.06 11.41 -8.42
N GLY A 221 6.76 10.97 -7.37
CA GLY A 221 8.18 10.64 -7.39
C GLY A 221 9.07 11.83 -7.70
N GLU A 222 8.64 13.04 -7.34
CA GLU A 222 9.32 14.29 -7.67
C GLU A 222 9.16 15.36 -6.58
N CYS A 223 10.04 16.34 -6.61
CA CYS A 223 9.93 17.52 -5.76
C CYS A 223 8.93 18.50 -6.36
N ASP A 224 7.99 18.95 -5.53
CA ASP A 224 6.98 19.93 -5.90
C ASP A 224 6.80 20.95 -4.77
N GLY A 225 6.84 22.23 -5.13
CA GLY A 225 6.57 23.34 -4.21
C GLY A 225 5.12 23.44 -3.74
N THR A 226 4.20 22.69 -4.37
CA THR A 226 2.78 22.62 -3.97
C THR A 226 2.42 21.34 -3.22
N ALA A 227 3.31 20.36 -3.14
CA ALA A 227 3.07 19.13 -2.41
C ALA A 227 2.96 19.37 -0.89
N ASP A 228 2.06 18.64 -0.25
CA ASP A 228 1.92 18.65 1.20
C ASP A 228 3.17 18.05 1.88
N CYS A 229 3.58 18.63 3.00
CA CYS A 229 4.66 18.07 3.79
C CYS A 229 4.16 16.89 4.61
N VAL A 230 4.57 15.67 4.24
CA VAL A 230 4.21 14.43 4.92
C VAL A 230 5.44 13.86 5.63
N GLN A 231 5.42 13.85 6.97
CA GLN A 231 6.48 13.29 7.82
C GLN A 231 5.84 12.35 8.84
N PRO A 232 5.65 11.06 8.51
CA PRO A 232 5.01 10.11 9.42
C PRO A 232 5.85 9.81 10.65
N CYS A 233 7.17 10.05 10.60
CA CYS A 233 8.11 9.60 11.62
C CYS A 233 8.85 10.78 12.26
N ALA A 234 9.11 10.64 13.56
CA ALA A 234 9.92 11.62 14.27
C ALA A 234 11.36 11.58 13.74
N SER A 235 11.94 12.76 13.51
CA SER A 235 13.37 12.84 13.21
C SER A 235 14.18 12.25 14.37
N PRO A 236 15.23 11.46 14.12
CA PRO A 236 16.05 10.90 15.19
C PRO A 236 16.60 12.03 16.06
N THR A 237 16.24 12.02 17.35
CA THR A 237 16.81 12.95 18.33
C THR A 237 18.26 12.56 18.58
N ASN A 238 19.17 13.47 18.24
CA ASN A 238 20.61 13.35 18.46
C ASN A 238 20.96 13.28 19.95
#